data_AF-T0TTK3-F1
#
_entry.id   AF-T0TTK3-F1
#
_cell.length_a   1.000
_cell.length_b   1.000
_cell.length_c   1.000
_cell.angle_alpha   90.00
_cell.angle_beta   90.00
_cell.angle_gamma   90.00
#
_symmetry.space_group_name_H-M   'P 1'
#
loop_
_entity.id
_entity.type
_entity.pdbx_description
1 polymer ?
#
loop_
_entity_poly.entity_id
_entity_poly.type
_entity_poly.pdbx_seq_one_letter_code
_entity_poly.pdbx_strand_id
1 'polypeptide(L)'
;MNCPNQVNGEPCNHCDICRDITNGSLEDVIEIDAASNNGVDEIREIRDKSTYAPSRATYKVYIIDEVHMLSTGAFNALLKTLEEPTENVVFILATTELHKIPATILSRVQRFEFKAIKQAAIKEHLASILKKEGMTFDDEALTIIARRAEGGMRDALSILDQALSLSSDNNVSQAVAEEITGSIGLTALDSFVANVRNQETSQALSNLETLFDNGKSMSRFATDLLEYFRDLLIVQAGGENSHHSPLFEENLSLGQDHLFQMIDTVTTALPQIKTGTHPKIYAEMLTIKLSETHAQVTQEIPENLQEELDRLRHEVEELRKALKEGQSQGQGLAAPTRKAKPTYQYKVDSEKILTIMRETMENPRKSRQCLDALKATWSEILDSISPQYRALLNGSEPVLANQENAILAFNAAFNAEQVMKRSDLNAIFGNIMSSAAGFSPNIMAVPKAEFEKLRTEFARSLKSKEELEKEDREEYIPKELEFLSDVVEIED
;
A
#
# COMPACT_ATOMS: atom_id res chain seq x y z
N MET A 1 -30.31 -7.33 26.44
CA MET A 1 -31.40 -7.89 25.58
C MET A 1 -32.00 -9.18 26.13
N ASN A 2 -31.25 -10.29 26.23
CA ASN A 2 -31.81 -11.58 26.66
C ASN A 2 -31.84 -11.79 28.17
N CYS A 3 -31.21 -10.91 28.96
CA CYS A 3 -31.27 -10.97 30.40
C CYS A 3 -32.65 -10.50 30.91
N PRO A 4 -33.41 -11.35 31.63
CA PRO A 4 -34.73 -10.97 32.16
C PRO A 4 -34.66 -9.92 33.28
N ASN A 5 -33.51 -9.83 33.94
CA ASN A 5 -33.26 -8.91 35.07
C ASN A 5 -32.39 -7.72 34.64
N GLN A 6 -32.39 -7.37 33.35
CA GLN A 6 -31.58 -6.24 32.87
C GLN A 6 -32.07 -4.91 33.47
N VAL A 7 -31.13 -4.03 33.80
CA VAL A 7 -31.42 -2.68 34.29
C VAL A 7 -30.72 -1.69 33.35
N ASN A 8 -31.49 -0.81 32.70
CA ASN A 8 -30.97 0.16 31.72
C ASN A 8 -30.13 -0.46 30.59
N GLY A 9 -30.42 -1.70 30.20
CA GLY A 9 -29.68 -2.42 29.16
C GLY A 9 -28.48 -3.24 29.68
N GLU A 10 -28.05 -3.03 30.92
CA GLU A 10 -26.98 -3.79 31.55
C GLU A 10 -27.48 -5.17 32.02
N PRO A 11 -26.78 -6.27 31.69
CA PRO A 11 -27.13 -7.61 32.15
C PRO A 11 -26.78 -7.80 33.62
N CYS A 12 -27.57 -8.61 34.34
CA CYS A 12 -27.31 -8.89 35.75
C CYS A 12 -26.10 -9.81 36.01
N ASN A 13 -25.62 -10.54 34.99
CA ASN A 13 -24.49 -11.49 35.05
C ASN A 13 -24.60 -12.64 36.07
N HIS A 14 -25.76 -12.82 36.72
CA HIS A 14 -25.94 -13.86 37.75
C HIS A 14 -27.14 -14.79 37.53
N CYS A 15 -28.06 -14.46 36.61
CA CYS A 15 -29.17 -15.35 36.27
C CYS A 15 -28.74 -16.47 35.31
N ASP A 16 -29.56 -17.50 35.19
CA ASP A 16 -29.25 -18.70 34.40
C ASP A 16 -28.97 -18.36 32.93
N ILE A 17 -29.78 -17.47 32.32
CA ILE A 17 -29.56 -17.01 30.93
C ILE A 17 -28.21 -16.30 30.79
N CYS A 18 -27.84 -15.41 31.73
CA CYS A 18 -26.55 -14.74 31.66
C CYS A 18 -25.39 -15.73 31.79
N ARG A 19 -25.47 -16.67 32.72
CA ARG A 19 -24.43 -17.70 32.90
C ARG A 19 -24.30 -18.61 31.69
N ASP A 20 -25.43 -19.06 31.12
CA ASP A 20 -25.43 -19.91 29.93
C ASP A 20 -24.85 -19.18 28.71
N ILE A 21 -25.11 -17.87 28.57
CA ILE A 21 -24.49 -17.05 27.52
C ILE A 21 -22.99 -16.91 27.75
N THR A 22 -22.56 -16.56 28.97
CA THR A 22 -21.14 -16.39 29.30
C THR A 22 -20.33 -17.67 29.11
N ASN A 23 -20.95 -18.83 29.35
CA ASN A 23 -20.31 -20.14 29.15
C ASN A 23 -20.47 -20.70 27.71
N GLY A 24 -21.15 -19.97 26.82
CA GLY A 24 -21.40 -20.40 25.43
C GLY A 24 -22.34 -21.61 25.29
N SER A 25 -23.17 -21.92 26.30
CA SER A 25 -24.04 -23.09 26.32
C SER A 25 -25.50 -22.77 25.96
N LEU A 26 -25.85 -21.50 25.76
CA LEU A 26 -27.21 -21.11 25.39
C LEU A 26 -27.45 -21.29 23.88
N GLU A 27 -28.32 -22.22 23.49
CA GLU A 27 -28.65 -22.52 22.09
C GLU A 27 -29.25 -21.34 21.30
N ASP A 28 -29.80 -20.36 22.00
CA ASP A 28 -30.37 -19.14 21.41
C ASP A 28 -29.32 -18.06 21.10
N VAL A 29 -28.06 -18.25 21.50
CA VAL A 29 -26.94 -17.37 21.15
C VAL A 29 -25.89 -18.20 20.43
N ILE A 30 -25.77 -17.95 19.12
CA ILE A 30 -24.96 -18.75 18.22
C ILE A 30 -23.82 -17.89 17.73
N GLU A 31 -22.60 -18.25 18.13
CA GLU A 31 -21.37 -17.60 17.69
C GLU A 31 -20.74 -18.41 16.55
N ILE A 32 -20.37 -17.71 15.48
CA ILE A 32 -19.89 -18.29 14.23
C ILE A 32 -18.68 -17.48 13.78
N ASP A 33 -17.56 -18.16 13.67
CA ASP A 33 -16.38 -17.60 13.03
C ASP A 33 -16.48 -17.79 11.51
N ALA A 34 -16.57 -16.67 10.78
CA ALA A 34 -16.68 -16.69 9.33
C ALA A 34 -15.40 -17.18 8.65
N ALA A 35 -14.24 -17.15 9.30
CA ALA A 35 -13.00 -17.67 8.72
C ALA A 35 -13.05 -19.20 8.56
N SER A 36 -13.67 -19.89 9.51
CA SER A 36 -13.88 -21.34 9.49
C SER A 36 -15.19 -21.77 8.81
N ASN A 37 -16.18 -20.87 8.69
CA ASN A 37 -17.51 -21.13 8.12
C ASN A 37 -17.83 -20.18 6.95
N ASN A 38 -16.90 -20.05 5.99
CA ASN A 38 -17.02 -19.08 4.89
C ASN A 38 -17.92 -19.52 3.71
N GLY A 39 -18.37 -20.76 3.71
CA GLY A 39 -19.13 -21.38 2.63
C GLY A 39 -20.59 -20.91 2.56
N VAL A 40 -21.18 -21.09 1.38
CA VAL A 40 -22.56 -20.67 1.10
C VAL A 40 -23.57 -21.58 1.81
N ASP A 41 -23.24 -22.87 1.96
CA ASP A 41 -24.17 -23.87 2.47
C ASP A 41 -24.32 -23.77 3.99
N GLU A 42 -23.24 -23.49 4.72
CA GLU A 42 -23.26 -23.22 6.16
C GLU A 42 -24.17 -22.02 6.48
N ILE A 43 -24.00 -20.93 5.72
CA ILE A 43 -24.82 -19.73 5.86
C ILE A 43 -26.28 -19.97 5.48
N ARG A 44 -26.57 -20.83 4.50
CA ARG A 44 -27.94 -21.23 4.17
C ARG A 44 -28.58 -22.01 5.33
N GLU A 45 -27.85 -22.93 5.95
CA GLU A 45 -28.37 -23.62 7.14
C GLU A 45 -28.68 -22.64 8.27
N ILE A 46 -27.83 -21.65 8.49
CA ILE A 46 -28.02 -20.61 9.51
C ILE A 46 -29.28 -19.81 9.21
N ARG A 47 -29.46 -19.35 7.96
CA ARG A 47 -30.69 -18.69 7.52
C ARG A 47 -31.91 -19.57 7.78
N ASP A 48 -31.87 -20.84 7.36
CA ASP A 48 -33.03 -21.70 7.47
C ASP A 48 -33.37 -21.95 8.96
N LYS A 49 -32.35 -22.13 9.81
CA LYS A 49 -32.45 -22.24 11.28
C LYS A 49 -32.88 -20.93 11.97
N SER A 50 -32.68 -19.77 11.34
CA SER A 50 -33.09 -18.47 11.88
C SER A 50 -34.61 -18.25 11.81
N THR A 51 -35.33 -19.03 11.00
CA THR A 51 -36.80 -18.96 10.91
C THR A 51 -37.49 -19.50 12.17
N TYR A 52 -36.80 -20.31 12.97
CA TYR A 52 -37.37 -20.92 14.18
C TYR A 52 -37.32 -19.96 15.36
N ALA A 53 -38.38 -19.99 16.18
CA ALA A 53 -38.47 -19.22 17.41
C ALA A 53 -37.34 -19.59 18.40
N PRO A 54 -36.93 -18.65 19.28
CA PRO A 54 -36.00 -18.95 20.36
C PRO A 54 -36.59 -20.01 21.33
N SER A 55 -35.72 -20.84 21.90
CA SER A 55 -36.09 -21.94 22.81
C SER A 55 -36.36 -21.46 24.23
N ARG A 56 -35.46 -20.63 24.78
CA ARG A 56 -35.48 -20.16 26.19
C ARG A 56 -35.36 -18.64 26.31
N ALA A 57 -34.63 -18.00 25.41
CA ALA A 57 -34.40 -16.56 25.42
C ALA A 57 -35.53 -15.79 24.72
N THR A 58 -35.53 -14.46 24.88
CA THR A 58 -36.48 -13.59 24.14
C THR A 58 -36.07 -13.43 22.68
N TYR A 59 -34.77 -13.35 22.40
CA TYR A 59 -34.22 -13.22 21.07
C TYR A 59 -33.23 -14.34 20.77
N LYS A 60 -33.23 -14.79 19.52
CA LYS A 60 -32.22 -15.67 18.95
C LYS A 60 -31.15 -14.80 18.29
N VAL A 61 -29.92 -14.86 18.80
CA VAL A 61 -28.83 -13.98 18.42
C VAL A 61 -27.79 -14.76 17.63
N TYR A 62 -27.46 -14.27 16.43
CA TYR A 62 -26.38 -14.80 15.61
C TYR A 62 -25.23 -13.80 15.63
N ILE A 63 -24.09 -14.20 16.18
CA ILE A 63 -22.85 -13.42 16.20
C ILE A 63 -21.94 -14.02 15.14
N ILE A 64 -21.69 -13.27 14.07
CA ILE A 64 -20.79 -13.67 12.99
C ILE A 64 -19.52 -12.84 13.14
N ASP A 65 -18.46 -13.46 13.65
CA ASP A 65 -17.15 -12.83 13.77
C ASP A 65 -16.36 -12.93 12.47
N GLU A 66 -15.51 -11.94 12.24
CA GLU A 66 -14.73 -11.73 11.01
C GLU A 66 -15.55 -11.91 9.73
N VAL A 67 -16.74 -11.32 9.68
CA VAL A 67 -17.71 -11.50 8.59
C VAL A 67 -17.15 -11.17 7.20
N HIS A 68 -16.08 -10.37 7.12
CA HIS A 68 -15.37 -10.08 5.87
C HIS A 68 -14.74 -11.33 5.21
N MET A 69 -14.58 -12.42 5.95
CA MET A 69 -14.07 -13.70 5.47
C MET A 69 -15.13 -14.54 4.75
N LEU A 70 -16.41 -14.16 4.79
CA LEU A 70 -17.48 -14.85 4.06
C LEU A 70 -17.31 -14.74 2.54
N SER A 71 -17.63 -15.82 1.84
CA SER A 71 -17.71 -15.81 0.38
C SER A 71 -18.81 -14.88 -0.15
N THR A 72 -18.69 -14.42 -1.40
CA THR A 72 -19.72 -13.58 -2.04
C THR A 72 -21.08 -14.29 -2.12
N GLY A 73 -21.09 -15.61 -2.35
CA GLY A 73 -22.29 -16.43 -2.33
C GLY A 73 -22.94 -16.48 -0.93
N ALA A 74 -22.13 -16.54 0.12
CA ALA A 74 -22.58 -16.53 1.51
C ALA A 74 -23.22 -15.19 1.89
N PHE A 75 -22.60 -14.06 1.51
CA PHE A 75 -23.23 -12.75 1.67
C PHE A 75 -24.60 -12.65 1.00
N ASN A 76 -24.71 -13.14 -0.23
CA ASN A 76 -25.99 -13.13 -0.95
C ASN A 76 -27.05 -14.01 -0.27
N ALA A 77 -26.65 -15.11 0.37
CA ALA A 77 -27.56 -15.96 1.13
C ALA A 77 -28.10 -15.27 2.40
N LEU A 78 -27.32 -14.37 3.02
CA LEU A 78 -27.74 -13.55 4.18
C LEU A 78 -28.63 -12.37 3.80
N LEU A 79 -28.53 -11.83 2.58
CA LEU A 79 -29.27 -10.62 2.20
C LEU A 79 -30.77 -10.73 2.44
N LYS A 80 -31.38 -11.87 2.06
CA LYS A 80 -32.82 -12.06 2.25
C LYS A 80 -33.23 -12.03 3.73
N THR A 81 -32.41 -12.60 4.60
CA THR A 81 -32.64 -12.63 6.05
C THR A 81 -32.42 -11.26 6.70
N LEU A 82 -31.47 -10.49 6.18
CA LEU A 82 -31.19 -9.13 6.67
C LEU A 82 -32.21 -8.11 6.18
N GLU A 83 -32.86 -8.35 5.03
CA GLU A 83 -33.96 -7.52 4.51
C GLU A 83 -35.27 -7.76 5.25
N GLU A 84 -35.57 -9.01 5.56
CA GLU A 84 -36.82 -9.43 6.21
C GLU A 84 -36.50 -10.27 7.46
N PRO A 85 -35.87 -9.68 8.50
CA PRO A 85 -35.57 -10.42 9.73
C PRO A 85 -36.86 -10.80 10.45
N THR A 86 -36.90 -12.00 11.02
CA THR A 86 -37.99 -12.42 11.89
C THR A 86 -37.98 -11.60 13.19
N GLU A 87 -39.15 -11.33 13.77
CA GLU A 87 -39.30 -10.36 14.90
C GLU A 87 -38.37 -10.62 16.10
N ASN A 88 -37.96 -11.88 16.32
CA ASN A 88 -37.16 -12.30 17.47
C ASN A 88 -35.74 -12.75 17.10
N VAL A 89 -35.24 -12.38 15.91
CA VAL A 89 -33.87 -12.72 15.49
C VAL A 89 -33.03 -11.46 15.37
N VAL A 90 -31.80 -11.53 15.90
CA VAL A 90 -30.82 -10.45 15.83
C VAL A 90 -29.51 -10.97 15.27
N PHE A 91 -29.00 -10.29 14.23
CA PHE A 91 -27.68 -10.53 13.68
C PHE A 91 -26.70 -9.48 14.18
N ILE A 92 -25.57 -9.94 14.72
CA ILE A 92 -24.42 -9.13 15.13
C ILE A 92 -23.27 -9.53 14.21
N LEU A 93 -22.83 -8.60 13.38
CA LEU A 93 -21.73 -8.82 12.45
C LEU A 93 -20.50 -8.06 12.96
N ALA A 94 -19.41 -8.78 13.22
CA ALA A 94 -18.13 -8.19 13.63
C ALA A 94 -17.11 -8.34 12.48
N THR A 95 -16.31 -7.30 12.26
CA THR A 95 -15.27 -7.30 11.24
C THR A 95 -14.16 -6.32 11.58
N THR A 96 -12.92 -6.72 11.30
CA THR A 96 -11.75 -5.83 11.32
C THR A 96 -11.54 -5.09 9.99
N GLU A 97 -12.15 -5.56 8.90
CA GLU A 97 -11.96 -5.02 7.54
C GLU A 97 -13.27 -4.55 6.90
N LEU A 98 -13.75 -3.37 7.32
CA LEU A 98 -15.02 -2.81 6.84
C LEU A 98 -15.10 -2.67 5.30
N HIS A 99 -13.98 -2.34 4.66
CA HIS A 99 -13.89 -2.10 3.22
C HIS A 99 -14.12 -3.36 2.36
N LYS A 100 -14.00 -4.56 2.95
CA LYS A 100 -14.31 -5.83 2.29
C LYS A 100 -15.79 -6.19 2.33
N ILE A 101 -16.59 -5.47 3.12
CA ILE A 101 -18.02 -5.75 3.26
C ILE A 101 -18.80 -5.12 2.11
N PRO A 102 -19.66 -5.89 1.40
CA PRO A 102 -20.50 -5.35 0.33
C PRO A 102 -21.40 -4.21 0.82
N ALA A 103 -21.53 -3.15 0.01
CA ALA A 103 -22.41 -2.01 0.30
C ALA A 103 -23.89 -2.41 0.48
N THR A 104 -24.30 -3.52 -0.12
CA THR A 104 -25.63 -4.12 0.05
C THR A 104 -25.89 -4.57 1.49
N ILE A 105 -24.88 -5.08 2.19
CA ILE A 105 -24.98 -5.43 3.62
C ILE A 105 -24.93 -4.16 4.46
N LEU A 106 -23.99 -3.25 4.17
CA LEU A 106 -23.81 -2.01 4.95
C LEU A 106 -25.06 -1.12 4.98
N SER A 107 -25.88 -1.15 3.94
CA SER A 107 -27.14 -0.40 3.87
C SER A 107 -28.28 -0.99 4.72
N ARG A 108 -28.13 -2.22 5.24
CA ARG A 108 -29.16 -2.97 5.98
C ARG A 108 -28.80 -3.20 7.45
N VAL A 109 -27.65 -2.69 7.90
CA VAL A 109 -27.17 -2.87 9.27
C VAL A 109 -26.98 -1.52 9.98
N GLN A 110 -27.19 -1.51 11.29
CA GLN A 110 -26.76 -0.40 12.13
C GLN A 110 -25.25 -0.54 12.40
N ARG A 111 -24.47 0.42 11.92
CA ARG A 111 -23.02 0.41 12.11
C ARG A 111 -22.63 1.01 13.46
N PHE A 112 -21.79 0.30 14.19
CA PHE A 112 -21.06 0.79 15.34
C PHE A 112 -19.57 0.67 15.07
N GLU A 113 -18.84 1.77 15.22
CA GLU A 113 -17.39 1.82 14.99
C GLU A 113 -16.68 1.92 16.34
N PHE A 114 -15.90 0.89 16.68
CA PHE A 114 -15.08 0.87 17.88
C PHE A 114 -13.73 1.51 17.56
N LYS A 115 -13.36 2.53 18.34
CA LYS A 115 -12.05 3.18 18.22
C LYS A 115 -11.01 2.43 19.05
N ALA A 116 -9.76 2.48 18.60
CA ALA A 116 -8.62 2.01 19.38
C ALA A 116 -8.62 2.64 20.78
N ILE A 117 -8.36 1.82 21.81
CA ILE A 117 -8.34 2.27 23.19
C ILE A 117 -7.09 3.15 23.40
N LYS A 118 -7.26 4.31 24.03
CA LYS A 118 -6.13 5.20 24.33
C LYS A 118 -5.16 4.50 25.29
N GLN A 119 -3.85 4.67 25.06
CA GLN A 119 -2.80 4.06 25.89
C GLN A 119 -2.99 4.34 27.39
N ALA A 120 -3.34 5.57 27.77
CA ALA A 120 -3.61 5.93 29.16
C ALA A 120 -4.75 5.09 29.78
N ALA A 121 -5.82 4.84 29.02
CA ALA A 121 -6.95 4.02 29.49
C ALA A 121 -6.57 2.53 29.61
N ILE A 122 -5.72 2.02 28.70
CA ILE A 122 -5.17 0.66 28.82
C ILE A 122 -4.35 0.55 30.10
N LYS A 123 -3.39 1.46 30.28
CA LYS A 123 -2.51 1.50 31.47
C LYS A 123 -3.32 1.54 32.76
N GLU A 124 -4.31 2.42 32.84
CA GLU A 124 -5.16 2.57 34.02
C GLU A 124 -5.98 1.29 34.31
N HIS A 125 -6.46 0.62 33.27
CA HIS A 125 -7.15 -0.66 33.40
C HIS A 125 -6.23 -1.78 33.89
N LEU A 126 -5.04 -1.93 33.30
CA LEU A 126 -4.04 -2.91 33.74
C LEU A 126 -3.65 -2.68 35.21
N ALA A 127 -3.41 -1.42 35.59
CA ALA A 127 -3.12 -1.04 36.97
C ALA A 127 -4.27 -1.41 37.92
N SER A 128 -5.53 -1.23 37.50
CA SER A 128 -6.69 -1.64 38.30
C SER A 128 -6.77 -3.15 38.48
N ILE A 129 -6.39 -3.95 37.48
CA ILE A 129 -6.39 -5.41 37.57
C ILE A 129 -5.31 -5.87 38.54
N LEU A 130 -4.06 -5.40 38.36
CA LEU A 130 -2.95 -5.77 39.23
C LEU A 130 -3.20 -5.40 40.70
N LYS A 131 -3.82 -4.24 40.95
CA LYS A 131 -4.23 -3.85 42.32
C LYS A 131 -5.27 -4.79 42.92
N LYS A 132 -6.22 -5.31 42.12
CA LYS A 132 -7.21 -6.28 42.59
C LYS A 132 -6.58 -7.65 42.89
N GLU A 133 -5.59 -8.04 42.09
CA GLU A 133 -4.82 -9.27 42.28
C GLU A 133 -3.73 -9.15 43.37
N GLY A 134 -3.54 -7.96 43.96
CA GLY A 134 -2.57 -7.74 45.03
C GLY A 134 -1.11 -7.73 44.57
N MET A 135 -0.87 -7.41 43.29
CA MET A 135 0.47 -7.41 42.68
C MET A 135 1.05 -6.00 42.58
N THR A 136 2.37 -5.90 42.69
CA THR A 136 3.11 -4.64 42.50
C THR A 136 3.53 -4.49 41.03
N PHE A 137 3.78 -3.26 40.61
CA PHE A 137 4.21 -2.98 39.25
C PHE A 137 4.96 -1.67 39.15
N ASP A 138 5.86 -1.61 38.17
CA ASP A 138 6.49 -0.36 37.75
C ASP A 138 5.56 0.36 36.77
N ASP A 139 5.41 1.67 36.94
CA ASP A 139 4.55 2.50 36.08
C ASP A 139 4.99 2.46 34.61
N GLU A 140 6.30 2.37 34.37
CA GLU A 140 6.91 2.27 33.05
C GLU A 140 6.63 0.91 32.39
N ALA A 141 6.57 -0.17 33.17
CA ALA A 141 6.23 -1.49 32.65
C ALA A 141 4.83 -1.48 32.00
N LEU A 142 3.85 -0.84 32.66
CA LEU A 142 2.50 -0.71 32.11
C LEU A 142 2.46 0.22 30.89
N THR A 143 3.29 1.26 30.85
CA THR A 143 3.44 2.12 29.66
C THR A 143 3.93 1.30 28.46
N ILE A 144 4.94 0.45 28.65
CA ILE A 144 5.50 -0.40 27.60
C ILE A 144 4.45 -1.39 27.08
N ILE A 145 3.73 -2.06 27.99
CA ILE A 145 2.67 -3.02 27.63
C ILE A 145 1.54 -2.29 26.87
N ALA A 146 1.07 -1.15 27.38
CA ALA A 146 0.00 -0.38 26.76
C ALA A 146 0.37 0.15 25.37
N ARG A 147 1.62 0.61 25.19
CA ARG A 147 2.15 1.00 23.88
C ARG A 147 2.19 -0.19 22.93
N ARG A 148 2.68 -1.34 23.40
CA ARG A 148 2.83 -2.57 22.61
C ARG A 148 1.49 -3.16 22.14
N ALA A 149 0.43 -2.92 22.90
CA ALA A 149 -0.91 -3.40 22.61
C ALA A 149 -1.64 -2.63 21.49
N GLU A 150 -1.13 -1.46 21.06
CA GLU A 150 -1.65 -0.68 19.92
C GLU A 150 -3.18 -0.43 19.96
N GLY A 151 -3.76 -0.33 21.15
CA GLY A 151 -5.19 -0.10 21.34
C GLY A 151 -6.04 -1.36 21.58
N GLY A 152 -5.45 -2.55 21.48
CA GLY A 152 -6.09 -3.84 21.75
C GLY A 152 -5.99 -4.25 23.22
N MET A 153 -7.10 -4.22 23.97
CA MET A 153 -7.10 -4.65 25.38
C MET A 153 -6.75 -6.14 25.54
N ARG A 154 -7.19 -6.99 24.60
CA ARG A 154 -6.88 -8.43 24.61
C ARG A 154 -5.37 -8.67 24.52
N ASP A 155 -4.68 -7.93 23.66
CA ASP A 155 -3.23 -8.01 23.50
C ASP A 155 -2.52 -7.49 24.75
N ALA A 156 -2.98 -6.37 25.30
CA ALA A 156 -2.45 -5.81 26.55
C ALA A 156 -2.52 -6.82 27.71
N LEU A 157 -3.67 -7.47 27.90
CA LEU A 157 -3.86 -8.50 28.92
C LEU A 157 -3.00 -9.74 28.63
N SER A 158 -2.93 -10.19 27.37
CA SER A 158 -2.09 -11.34 27.00
C SER A 158 -0.61 -11.10 27.27
N ILE A 159 -0.13 -9.89 27.02
CA ILE A 159 1.25 -9.46 27.32
C ILE A 159 1.44 -9.37 28.84
N LEU A 160 0.46 -8.83 29.57
CA LEU A 160 0.52 -8.75 31.02
C LEU A 160 0.60 -10.15 31.66
N ASP A 161 -0.23 -11.09 31.22
CA ASP A 161 -0.22 -12.48 31.69
C ASP A 161 1.13 -13.16 31.42
N GLN A 162 1.74 -12.90 30.25
CA GLN A 162 3.10 -13.37 29.96
C GLN A 162 4.13 -12.75 30.90
N ALA A 163 4.07 -11.43 31.13
CA ALA A 163 4.97 -10.75 32.07
C ALA A 163 4.83 -11.32 33.49
N LEU A 164 3.60 -11.59 33.94
CA LEU A 164 3.32 -12.22 35.23
C LEU A 164 3.90 -13.63 35.33
N SER A 165 3.89 -14.41 34.24
CA SER A 165 4.46 -15.76 34.24
C SER A 165 5.99 -15.81 34.41
N LEU A 166 6.69 -14.73 34.05
CA LEU A 166 8.15 -14.57 34.22
C LEU A 166 8.51 -13.87 35.53
N SER A 167 7.55 -13.19 36.16
CA SER A 167 7.77 -12.44 37.39
C SER A 167 7.89 -13.39 38.58
N SER A 168 9.06 -13.48 39.20
CA SER A 168 9.27 -14.35 40.37
C SER A 168 8.65 -13.79 41.66
N ASP A 169 8.51 -12.46 41.73
CA ASP A 169 8.27 -11.72 42.97
C ASP A 169 6.88 -11.04 43.03
N ASN A 170 5.91 -11.50 42.22
CA ASN A 170 4.60 -10.83 42.04
C ASN A 170 4.72 -9.33 41.70
N ASN A 171 5.83 -8.96 41.05
CA ASN A 171 6.11 -7.60 40.62
C ASN A 171 6.33 -7.56 39.10
N VAL A 172 5.51 -6.80 38.39
CA VAL A 172 5.71 -6.53 36.96
C VAL A 172 6.72 -5.39 36.83
N SER A 173 7.99 -5.75 36.65
CA SER A 173 9.08 -4.77 36.50
C SER A 173 9.22 -4.29 35.05
N GLN A 174 9.84 -3.12 34.88
CA GLN A 174 10.16 -2.60 33.55
C GLN A 174 10.98 -3.59 32.72
N ALA A 175 11.98 -4.24 33.32
CA ALA A 175 12.85 -5.19 32.62
C ALA A 175 12.08 -6.40 32.07
N VAL A 176 11.13 -6.95 32.83
CA VAL A 176 10.29 -8.07 32.39
C VAL A 176 9.36 -7.63 31.25
N ALA A 177 8.80 -6.42 31.33
CA ALA A 177 7.99 -5.87 30.24
C ALA A 177 8.82 -5.71 28.97
N GLU A 178 10.03 -5.14 29.05
CA GLU A 178 10.94 -4.99 27.90
C GLU A 178 11.37 -6.33 27.29
N GLU A 179 11.60 -7.34 28.14
CA GLU A 179 11.92 -8.70 27.71
C GLU A 179 10.77 -9.30 26.90
N ILE A 180 9.55 -9.30 27.45
CA ILE A 180 8.37 -9.88 26.79
C ILE A 180 7.97 -9.13 25.52
N THR A 181 7.93 -7.80 25.56
CA THR A 181 7.53 -7.03 24.38
C THR A 181 8.61 -7.02 23.30
N GLY A 182 9.83 -7.46 23.63
CA GLY A 182 11.01 -7.29 22.80
C GLY A 182 11.35 -5.81 22.58
N SER A 183 10.82 -4.92 23.43
CA SER A 183 11.13 -3.49 23.40
C SER A 183 12.58 -3.27 23.77
N ILE A 184 13.19 -2.28 23.14
CA ILE A 184 14.54 -1.87 23.47
C ILE A 184 14.44 -0.82 24.56
N GLY A 185 15.17 -1.03 25.66
CA GLY A 185 15.20 -0.08 26.76
C GLY A 185 15.71 1.27 26.29
N LEU A 186 15.09 2.35 26.78
CA LEU A 186 15.43 3.73 26.40
C LEU A 186 16.90 4.05 26.68
N THR A 187 17.49 3.46 27.72
CA THR A 187 18.92 3.60 28.05
C THR A 187 19.86 3.02 26.99
N ALA A 188 19.44 1.94 26.31
CA ALA A 188 20.20 1.37 25.21
C ALA A 188 20.13 2.26 23.96
N LEU A 189 18.96 2.87 23.69
CA LEU A 189 18.80 3.87 22.62
C LEU A 189 19.59 5.14 22.91
N ASP A 190 19.53 5.65 24.15
CA ASP A 190 20.32 6.80 24.62
C ASP A 190 21.80 6.58 24.32
N SER A 191 22.33 5.41 24.71
CA SER A 191 23.73 5.02 24.51
C SER A 191 24.07 4.85 23.03
N PHE A 192 23.18 4.24 22.24
CA PHE A 192 23.37 4.09 20.80
C PHE A 192 23.45 5.46 20.11
N VAL A 193 22.50 6.36 20.38
CA VAL A 193 22.46 7.70 19.78
C VAL A 193 23.65 8.54 20.24
N ALA A 194 24.07 8.42 21.50
CA ALA A 194 25.28 9.09 21.99
C ALA A 194 26.54 8.63 21.23
N ASN A 195 26.68 7.33 20.98
CA ASN A 195 27.80 6.79 20.19
C ASN A 195 27.77 7.29 18.74
N VAL A 196 26.59 7.33 18.12
CA VAL A 196 26.42 7.87 16.77
C VAL A 196 26.75 9.37 16.71
N ARG A 197 26.25 10.16 17.68
CA ARG A 197 26.57 11.59 17.82
C ARG A 197 28.07 11.83 17.92
N ASN A 198 28.75 11.01 18.73
CA ASN A 198 30.19 11.13 18.96
C ASN A 198 31.04 10.50 17.83
N GLN A 199 30.42 9.99 16.76
CA GLN A 199 31.07 9.30 15.64
C GLN A 199 31.85 8.04 16.05
N GLU A 200 31.44 7.40 17.15
CA GLU A 200 32.02 6.16 17.66
C GLU A 200 31.36 4.94 17.01
N THR A 201 31.49 4.81 15.68
CA THR A 201 30.82 3.77 14.88
C THR A 201 31.04 2.35 15.42
N SER A 202 32.25 2.04 15.89
CA SER A 202 32.57 0.73 16.46
C SER A 202 31.77 0.44 17.73
N GLN A 203 31.57 1.43 18.60
CA GLN A 203 30.75 1.29 19.81
C GLN A 203 29.27 1.21 19.48
N ALA A 204 28.79 1.98 18.50
CA ALA A 204 27.42 1.89 18.02
C ALA A 204 27.10 0.50 17.43
N LEU A 205 28.03 -0.09 16.67
CA LEU A 205 27.90 -1.45 16.15
C LEU A 205 27.92 -2.50 17.27
N SER A 206 28.78 -2.34 18.28
CA SER A 206 28.81 -3.24 19.44
C SER A 206 27.52 -3.18 20.27
N ASN A 207 26.94 -2.00 20.44
CA ASN A 207 25.62 -1.84 21.05
C ASN A 207 24.54 -2.59 20.25
N LEU A 208 24.54 -2.43 18.92
CA LEU A 208 23.60 -3.11 18.04
C LEU A 208 23.74 -4.63 18.10
N GLU A 209 24.98 -5.14 18.13
CA GLU A 209 25.25 -6.57 18.30
C GLU A 209 24.72 -7.09 19.64
N THR A 210 24.94 -6.35 20.73
CA THR A 210 24.39 -6.71 22.04
C THR A 210 22.87 -6.74 22.03
N LEU A 211 22.21 -5.80 21.34
CA LEU A 211 20.75 -5.81 21.18
C LEU A 211 20.28 -7.04 20.39
N PHE A 212 20.99 -7.40 19.32
CA PHE A 212 20.69 -8.57 18.51
C PHE A 212 20.86 -9.88 19.29
N ASP A 213 21.95 -10.03 20.03
CA ASP A 213 22.26 -11.22 20.81
C ASP A 213 21.27 -11.43 21.96
N ASN A 214 20.71 -10.34 22.50
CA ASN A 214 19.59 -10.36 23.44
C ASN A 214 18.22 -10.63 22.78
N GLY A 215 18.19 -11.04 21.52
CA GLY A 215 16.98 -11.45 20.80
C GLY A 215 16.08 -10.30 20.35
N LYS A 216 16.57 -9.04 20.39
CA LYS A 216 15.75 -7.88 19.98
C LYS A 216 15.63 -7.82 18.45
N SER A 217 14.45 -7.44 17.97
CA SER A 217 14.19 -7.33 16.53
C SER A 217 14.85 -6.08 15.94
N MET A 218 15.64 -6.24 14.88
CA MET A 218 16.28 -5.11 14.17
C MET A 218 15.26 -4.16 13.52
N SER A 219 14.11 -4.68 13.10
CA SER A 219 13.01 -3.85 12.58
C SER A 219 12.39 -2.99 13.69
N ARG A 220 12.30 -3.53 14.91
CA ARG A 220 11.87 -2.75 16.09
C ARG A 220 12.91 -1.71 16.46
N PHE A 221 14.18 -2.08 16.51
CA PHE A 221 15.28 -1.12 16.73
C PHE A 221 15.19 0.10 15.81
N ALA A 222 15.02 -0.11 14.51
CA ALA A 222 14.88 1.00 13.56
C ALA A 222 13.61 1.83 13.79
N THR A 223 12.50 1.21 14.23
CA THR A 223 11.25 1.92 14.54
C THR A 223 11.38 2.73 15.84
N ASP A 224 11.92 2.13 16.90
CA ASP A 224 12.14 2.78 18.19
C ASP A 224 13.15 3.94 18.05
N LEU A 225 14.15 3.80 17.17
CA LEU A 225 15.09 4.86 16.82
C LEU A 225 14.41 6.06 16.12
N LEU A 226 13.43 5.81 15.25
CA LEU A 226 12.62 6.87 14.64
C LEU A 226 11.77 7.61 15.68
N GLU A 227 11.13 6.87 16.59
CA GLU A 227 10.39 7.47 17.71
C GLU A 227 11.32 8.33 18.57
N TYR A 228 12.50 7.82 18.89
CA TYR A 228 13.51 8.55 19.66
C TYR A 228 13.95 9.87 18.98
N PHE A 229 14.24 9.85 17.68
CA PHE A 229 14.59 11.08 16.95
C PHE A 229 13.43 12.07 16.87
N ARG A 230 12.20 11.59 16.69
CA ARG A 230 11.00 12.41 16.75
C ARG A 230 10.85 13.08 18.12
N ASP A 231 11.09 12.34 19.19
CA ASP A 231 10.97 12.85 20.55
C ASP A 231 12.01 13.94 20.84
N LEU A 232 13.25 13.78 20.36
CA LEU A 232 14.26 14.86 20.40
C LEU A 232 13.76 16.12 19.68
N LEU A 233 13.19 15.99 18.48
CA LEU A 233 12.65 17.14 17.73
C LEU A 233 11.49 17.82 18.46
N ILE A 234 10.59 17.05 19.10
CA ILE A 234 9.46 17.58 19.86
C ILE A 234 9.96 18.40 21.05
N VAL A 235 10.92 17.88 21.81
CA VAL A 235 11.52 18.59 22.96
C VAL A 235 12.25 19.84 22.50
N GLN A 236 13.02 19.78 21.41
CA GLN A 236 13.68 20.95 20.83
C GLN A 236 12.69 22.03 20.35
N ALA A 237 11.48 21.64 19.94
CA ALA A 237 10.42 22.57 19.56
C ALA A 237 9.64 23.14 20.77
N GLY A 238 10.01 22.77 22.00
CA GLY A 238 9.35 23.21 23.24
C GLY A 238 8.14 22.36 23.65
N GLY A 239 8.01 21.16 23.09
CA GLY A 239 7.02 20.17 23.54
C GLY A 239 7.48 19.40 24.79
N GLU A 240 6.52 18.79 25.48
CA GLU A 240 6.80 17.88 26.60
C GLU A 240 7.14 16.48 26.09
N ASN A 241 8.04 15.77 26.80
CA ASN A 241 8.34 14.37 26.57
C ASN A 241 8.31 13.62 27.90
N SER A 242 8.05 12.31 27.87
CA SER A 242 8.04 11.45 29.05
C SER A 242 9.44 10.91 29.41
N HIS A 243 10.37 10.86 28.46
CA HIS A 243 11.73 10.37 28.68
C HIS A 243 12.71 11.51 28.96
N HIS A 244 13.36 11.44 30.12
CA HIS A 244 14.40 12.37 30.55
C HIS A 244 15.55 11.59 31.18
N SER A 245 16.64 11.40 30.45
CA SER A 245 17.89 10.85 30.96
C SER A 245 19.04 11.82 30.72
N PRO A 246 20.15 11.75 31.49
CA PRO A 246 21.31 12.62 31.25
C PRO A 246 21.85 12.49 29.81
N LEU A 247 21.89 11.26 29.29
CA LEU A 247 22.30 11.02 27.90
C LEU A 247 21.28 11.56 26.89
N PHE A 248 19.99 11.46 27.18
CA PHE A 248 18.94 12.06 26.36
C PHE A 248 19.11 13.58 26.29
N GLU A 249 19.36 14.24 27.42
CA GLU A 249 19.61 15.68 27.50
C GLU A 249 20.86 16.08 26.71
N GLU A 250 21.94 15.30 26.79
CA GLU A 250 23.10 15.56 25.94
C GLU A 250 22.76 15.34 24.46
N ASN A 251 21.96 14.32 24.12
CA ASN A 251 21.55 14.02 22.75
C ASN A 251 20.68 15.13 22.13
N LEU A 252 20.05 15.99 22.94
CA LEU A 252 19.39 17.22 22.48
C LEU A 252 20.35 18.22 21.82
N SER A 253 21.67 18.06 21.96
CA SER A 253 22.66 18.89 21.27
C SER A 253 22.71 18.64 19.76
N LEU A 254 22.10 17.57 19.25
CA LEU A 254 22.01 17.28 17.83
C LEU A 254 21.17 18.34 17.11
N GLY A 255 21.70 18.98 16.06
CA GLY A 255 20.95 20.00 15.32
C GLY A 255 19.71 19.43 14.61
N GLN A 256 18.65 20.23 14.48
CA GLN A 256 17.39 19.80 13.83
C GLN A 256 17.60 19.28 12.41
N ASP A 257 18.43 19.98 11.60
CA ASP A 257 18.74 19.56 10.23
C ASP A 257 19.37 18.15 10.18
N HIS A 258 20.22 17.85 11.16
CA HIS A 258 20.86 16.55 11.27
C HIS A 258 19.87 15.47 11.70
N LEU A 259 18.99 15.76 12.66
CA LEU A 259 17.93 14.83 13.06
C LEU A 259 17.00 14.49 11.90
N PHE A 260 16.65 15.45 11.04
CA PHE A 260 15.87 15.18 9.82
C PHE A 260 16.60 14.27 8.84
N GLN A 261 17.90 14.45 8.63
CA GLN A 261 18.72 13.56 7.79
C GLN A 261 18.79 12.14 8.37
N MET A 262 18.96 12.01 9.69
CA MET A 262 18.95 10.72 10.36
C MET A 262 17.61 10.02 10.21
N ILE A 263 16.49 10.74 10.40
CA ILE A 263 15.13 10.22 10.20
C ILE A 263 14.94 9.74 8.76
N ASP A 264 15.38 10.50 7.76
CA ASP A 264 15.28 10.10 6.34
C ASP A 264 16.08 8.81 6.05
N THR A 265 17.28 8.73 6.63
CA THR A 265 18.16 7.56 6.52
C THR A 265 17.50 6.31 7.12
N VAL A 266 16.95 6.41 8.33
CA VAL A 266 16.25 5.29 8.97
C VAL A 266 14.98 4.92 8.19
N THR A 267 14.19 5.92 7.77
CA THR A 267 12.94 5.69 7.01
C THR A 267 13.21 4.96 5.68
N THR A 268 14.31 5.29 5.01
CA THR A 268 14.74 4.64 3.77
C THR A 268 15.22 3.20 4.00
N ALA A 269 15.92 2.95 5.11
CA ALA A 269 16.43 1.62 5.46
C ALA A 269 15.36 0.68 6.04
N LEU A 270 14.33 1.23 6.71
CA LEU A 270 13.33 0.46 7.46
C LEU A 270 12.60 -0.61 6.62
N PRO A 271 12.13 -0.35 5.37
CA PRO A 271 11.54 -1.39 4.54
C PRO A 271 12.51 -2.54 4.25
N GLN A 272 13.79 -2.23 4.02
CA GLN A 272 14.81 -3.23 3.72
C GLN A 272 15.12 -4.09 4.95
N ILE A 273 15.14 -3.51 6.14
CA ILE A 273 15.29 -4.27 7.39
C ILE A 273 14.07 -5.18 7.62
N LYS A 274 12.87 -4.69 7.30
CA LYS A 274 11.61 -5.42 7.52
C LYS A 274 11.39 -6.58 6.55
N THR A 275 11.74 -6.42 5.29
CA THR A 275 11.47 -7.43 4.23
C THR A 275 12.72 -8.16 3.74
N GLY A 276 13.91 -7.67 4.09
CA GLY A 276 15.18 -8.23 3.65
C GLY A 276 15.49 -9.59 4.28
N THR A 277 16.32 -10.37 3.58
CA THR A 277 16.75 -11.70 4.03
C THR A 277 17.73 -11.67 5.22
N HIS A 278 18.44 -10.56 5.41
CA HIS A 278 19.42 -10.38 6.47
C HIS A 278 19.21 -9.06 7.25
N PRO A 279 18.19 -8.97 8.13
CA PRO A 279 17.89 -7.74 8.88
C PRO A 279 19.07 -7.18 9.69
N LYS A 280 19.94 -8.04 10.24
CA LYS A 280 21.15 -7.64 10.98
C LYS A 280 22.10 -6.80 10.11
N ILE A 281 22.42 -7.28 8.91
CA ILE A 281 23.34 -6.58 7.98
C ILE A 281 22.78 -5.21 7.58
N TYR A 282 21.47 -5.12 7.30
CA TYR A 282 20.84 -3.85 6.96
C TYR A 282 20.87 -2.86 8.14
N ALA A 283 20.72 -3.34 9.37
CA ALA A 283 20.79 -2.51 10.57
C ALA A 283 22.24 -2.05 10.89
N GLU A 284 23.24 -2.89 10.63
CA GLU A 284 24.66 -2.52 10.70
C GLU A 284 25.01 -1.45 9.66
N MET A 285 24.57 -1.62 8.41
CA MET A 285 24.74 -0.61 7.36
C MET A 285 24.06 0.72 7.70
N LEU A 286 22.85 0.67 8.27
CA LEU A 286 22.15 1.85 8.78
C LEU A 286 22.99 2.57 9.84
N THR A 287 23.56 1.83 10.79
CA THR A 287 24.40 2.38 11.88
C THR A 287 25.63 3.10 11.35
N ILE A 288 26.29 2.51 10.35
CA ILE A 288 27.45 3.13 9.68
C ILE A 288 27.03 4.44 9.00
N LYS A 289 25.95 4.41 8.20
CA LYS A 289 25.44 5.61 7.51
C LYS A 289 25.09 6.74 8.48
N LEU A 290 24.41 6.41 9.58
CA LEU A 290 24.03 7.40 10.60
C LEU A 290 25.26 8.06 11.23
N SER A 291 26.34 7.32 11.42
CA SER A 291 27.59 7.83 12.00
C SER A 291 28.40 8.68 11.02
N GLU A 292 28.29 8.43 9.70
CA GLU A 292 29.02 9.14 8.65
C GLU A 292 28.34 10.44 8.17
N THR A 293 27.04 10.62 8.45
CA THR A 293 26.24 11.73 7.90
C THR A 293 26.78 13.12 8.30
N HIS A 294 27.53 13.23 9.40
CA HIS A 294 28.19 14.48 9.81
C HIS A 294 29.35 14.91 8.89
N ALA A 295 29.98 13.98 8.17
CA ALA A 295 31.14 14.27 7.34
C ALA A 295 30.78 15.04 6.05
N GLN A 296 29.58 14.83 5.49
CA GLN A 296 29.20 15.43 4.20
C GLN A 296 28.85 16.93 4.30
N VAL A 297 28.30 17.39 5.42
CA VAL A 297 27.93 18.82 5.57
C VAL A 297 29.17 19.71 5.77
N THR A 298 30.29 19.14 6.23
CA THR A 298 31.51 19.92 6.50
C THR A 298 32.49 19.96 5.30
N GLN A 299 32.28 19.14 4.26
CA GLN A 299 33.23 19.00 3.14
C GLN A 299 32.79 19.60 1.78
N GLU A 300 31.60 20.19 1.64
CA GLU A 300 31.13 20.74 0.35
C GLU A 300 30.77 22.22 0.37
N ILE A 301 31.68 23.06 0.85
CA ILE A 301 31.82 24.40 0.25
C ILE A 301 33.20 24.43 -0.39
N PRO A 302 33.34 24.07 -1.68
CA PRO A 302 34.58 24.38 -2.40
C PRO A 302 34.84 25.88 -2.28
N GLU A 303 36.02 26.26 -1.79
CA GLU A 303 36.46 27.66 -1.60
C GLU A 303 36.27 28.51 -2.88
N ASN A 304 36.15 27.85 -4.03
CA ASN A 304 35.96 28.46 -5.35
C ASN A 304 34.51 28.78 -5.75
N LEU A 305 33.49 28.40 -4.96
CA LEU A 305 32.09 28.70 -5.30
C LEU A 305 31.82 30.20 -5.36
N GLN A 306 32.46 30.97 -4.47
CA GLN A 306 32.34 32.42 -4.46
C GLN A 306 32.96 33.03 -5.73
N GLU A 307 34.12 32.53 -6.14
CA GLU A 307 34.81 32.97 -7.36
C GLU A 307 34.04 32.60 -8.63
N GLU A 308 33.45 31.40 -8.69
CA GLU A 308 32.60 30.98 -9.81
C GLU A 308 31.32 31.81 -9.92
N LEU A 309 30.70 32.15 -8.78
CA LEU A 309 29.50 32.99 -8.73
C LEU A 309 29.79 34.42 -9.19
N ASP A 310 30.94 34.97 -8.81
CA ASP A 310 31.38 36.29 -9.27
C ASP A 310 31.74 36.28 -10.76
N ARG A 311 32.35 35.20 -11.26
CA ARG A 311 32.65 35.02 -12.69
C ARG A 311 31.39 34.96 -13.53
N LEU A 312 30.41 34.15 -13.11
CA LEU A 312 29.10 34.03 -13.78
C LEU A 312 28.31 35.34 -13.73
N ARG A 313 28.39 36.09 -12.62
CA ARG A 313 27.79 37.43 -12.54
C ARG A 313 28.40 38.40 -13.54
N HIS A 314 29.72 38.40 -13.68
CA HIS A 314 30.43 39.24 -14.64
C HIS A 314 30.07 38.87 -16.08
N GLU A 315 29.97 37.58 -16.39
CA GLU A 315 29.63 37.08 -17.73
C GLU A 315 28.17 37.41 -18.12
N VAL A 316 27.24 37.35 -17.17
CA VAL A 316 25.85 37.80 -17.37
C VAL A 316 25.78 39.32 -17.59
N GLU A 317 26.65 40.10 -16.95
CA GLU A 317 26.68 41.55 -17.09
C GLU A 317 27.29 41.99 -18.44
N GLU A 318 28.34 41.30 -18.90
CA GLU A 318 28.92 41.42 -20.24
C GLU A 318 27.90 41.06 -21.34
N LEU A 319 27.21 39.91 -21.20
CA LEU A 319 26.18 39.48 -22.14
C LEU A 319 24.99 40.46 -22.18
N ARG A 320 24.61 41.04 -21.05
CA ARG A 320 23.59 42.09 -20.98
C ARG A 320 24.02 43.39 -21.67
N LYS A 321 25.30 43.74 -21.60
CA LYS A 321 25.88 44.89 -22.33
C LYS A 321 25.88 44.64 -23.84
N ALA A 322 26.34 43.47 -24.26
CA ALA A 322 26.35 43.06 -25.67
C ALA A 322 24.93 43.02 -26.28
N LEU A 323 23.93 42.59 -25.50
CA LEU A 323 22.51 42.63 -25.89
C LEU A 323 21.93 44.05 -25.97
N LYS A 324 22.43 44.99 -25.17
CA LYS A 324 22.04 46.41 -25.24
C LYS A 324 22.64 47.14 -26.43
N GLU A 325 23.87 46.80 -26.82
CA GLU A 325 24.58 47.43 -27.93
C GLU A 325 24.16 46.84 -29.30
N GLY A 326 23.59 45.64 -29.33
CA GLY A 326 23.11 44.96 -30.54
C GLY A 326 21.65 45.24 -30.97
N GLN A 327 20.90 46.09 -30.25
CA GLN A 327 19.49 46.39 -30.58
C GLN A 327 19.27 47.86 -30.96
N SER A 328 19.76 48.23 -32.14
CA SER A 328 19.27 49.42 -32.84
C SER A 328 19.05 49.11 -34.33
N GLN A 329 18.04 48.28 -34.62
CA GLN A 329 17.27 48.34 -35.87
C GLN A 329 15.96 47.53 -35.73
N GLY A 330 14.83 48.25 -35.73
CA GLY A 330 13.60 47.81 -36.40
C GLY A 330 12.57 46.92 -35.67
N GLN A 331 11.56 47.61 -35.11
CA GLN A 331 10.11 47.28 -35.15
C GLN A 331 9.50 46.20 -34.23
N GLY A 332 8.44 46.63 -33.54
CA GLY A 332 7.30 45.78 -33.15
C GLY A 332 7.12 45.56 -31.64
N LEU A 333 6.44 46.48 -30.97
CA LEU A 333 5.89 46.26 -29.63
C LEU A 333 4.80 45.17 -29.67
N ALA A 334 5.06 44.04 -29.03
CA ALA A 334 4.05 43.09 -28.57
C ALA A 334 4.42 42.58 -27.16
N ALA A 335 3.44 42.59 -26.26
CA ALA A 335 3.58 42.28 -24.83
C ALA A 335 4.11 40.85 -24.57
N PRO A 336 4.81 40.59 -23.44
CA PRO A 336 5.36 39.27 -23.16
C PRO A 336 4.25 38.29 -22.81
N THR A 337 4.03 37.30 -23.68
CA THR A 337 3.31 36.08 -23.34
C THR A 337 4.17 35.24 -22.39
N ARG A 338 3.56 34.84 -21.26
CA ARG A 338 4.11 33.88 -20.30
C ARG A 338 4.65 32.65 -21.05
N LYS A 339 5.95 32.37 -20.91
CA LYS A 339 6.52 31.07 -21.28
C LYS A 339 5.86 30.00 -20.40
N ALA A 340 5.04 29.15 -21.02
CA ALA A 340 4.57 27.93 -20.41
C ALA A 340 5.78 27.02 -20.12
N LYS A 341 5.76 26.36 -18.95
CA LYS A 341 6.75 25.34 -18.57
C LYS A 341 6.86 24.27 -19.68
N PRO A 342 8.05 23.71 -19.95
CA PRO A 342 8.21 22.67 -20.96
C PRO A 342 7.31 21.49 -20.63
N THR A 343 6.36 21.20 -21.51
CA THR A 343 5.52 20.01 -21.41
C THR A 343 6.40 18.80 -21.64
N TYR A 344 6.53 17.97 -20.61
CA TYR A 344 7.18 16.68 -20.69
C TYR A 344 6.59 15.85 -21.84
N GLN A 345 7.39 15.51 -22.84
CA GLN A 345 6.99 14.65 -23.97
C GLN A 345 7.72 13.31 -23.86
N TYR A 346 6.97 12.28 -23.48
CA TYR A 346 7.40 10.89 -23.62
C TYR A 346 7.56 10.56 -25.10
N LYS A 347 8.73 10.05 -25.52
CA LYS A 347 9.00 9.69 -26.91
C LYS A 347 8.66 8.22 -27.12
N VAL A 348 7.59 7.95 -27.86
CA VAL A 348 7.11 6.59 -28.16
C VAL A 348 7.89 6.00 -29.34
N ASP A 349 8.12 4.69 -29.32
CA ASP A 349 8.69 3.93 -30.44
C ASP A 349 7.64 3.72 -31.56
N SER A 350 7.50 4.73 -32.41
CA SER A 350 6.48 4.79 -33.47
C SER A 350 6.66 3.71 -34.55
N GLU A 351 7.89 3.32 -34.87
CA GLU A 351 8.16 2.30 -35.90
C GLU A 351 7.62 0.93 -35.47
N LYS A 352 7.90 0.53 -34.23
CA LYS A 352 7.44 -0.75 -33.69
C LYS A 352 5.91 -0.84 -33.60
N ILE A 353 5.23 0.27 -33.28
CA ILE A 353 3.76 0.33 -33.27
C ILE A 353 3.18 0.17 -34.67
N LEU A 354 3.77 0.82 -35.68
CA LEU A 354 3.34 0.70 -37.08
C LEU A 354 3.56 -0.72 -37.63
N THR A 355 4.62 -1.40 -37.20
CA THR A 355 4.86 -2.82 -37.51
C THR A 355 3.77 -3.70 -36.92
N ILE A 356 3.43 -3.53 -35.64
CA ILE A 356 2.34 -4.28 -34.99
C ILE A 356 1.00 -3.99 -35.66
N MET A 357 0.71 -2.73 -36.02
CA MET A 357 -0.50 -2.38 -36.77
C MET A 357 -0.58 -3.14 -38.11
N ARG A 358 0.54 -3.30 -38.82
CA ARG A 358 0.62 -4.08 -40.07
C ARG A 358 0.37 -5.57 -39.84
N GLU A 359 1.05 -6.17 -38.87
CA GLU A 359 0.87 -7.59 -38.50
C GLU A 359 -0.57 -7.91 -38.09
N THR A 360 -1.22 -6.98 -37.36
CA THR A 360 -2.63 -7.14 -36.98
C THR A 360 -3.59 -7.07 -38.17
N MET A 361 -3.22 -6.37 -39.25
CA MET A 361 -3.98 -6.34 -40.51
C MET A 361 -3.74 -7.55 -41.40
N GLU A 362 -2.55 -8.17 -41.34
CA GLU A 362 -2.28 -9.42 -42.06
C GLU A 362 -3.12 -10.59 -41.52
N ASN A 363 -3.46 -10.56 -40.22
CA ASN A 363 -4.31 -11.57 -39.58
C ASN A 363 -5.44 -10.96 -38.73
N PRO A 364 -6.47 -10.32 -39.34
CA PRO A 364 -7.48 -9.56 -38.62
C PRO A 364 -8.33 -10.41 -37.65
N ARG A 365 -8.63 -11.66 -38.05
CA ARG A 365 -9.44 -12.58 -37.22
C ARG A 365 -8.71 -12.94 -35.93
N LYS A 366 -7.40 -13.25 -36.00
CA LYS A 366 -6.59 -13.62 -34.83
C LYS A 366 -6.33 -12.43 -33.92
N SER A 367 -6.03 -11.26 -34.49
CA SER A 367 -5.84 -10.03 -33.70
C SER A 367 -7.11 -9.65 -32.94
N ARG A 368 -8.28 -9.74 -33.57
CA ARG A 368 -9.57 -9.48 -32.91
C ARG A 368 -9.85 -10.44 -31.77
N GLN A 369 -9.58 -11.74 -31.96
CA GLN A 369 -9.70 -12.73 -30.89
C GLN A 369 -8.78 -12.44 -29.70
N CYS A 370 -7.51 -12.06 -29.96
CA CYS A 370 -6.56 -11.69 -28.90
C CYS A 370 -7.01 -10.43 -28.15
N LEU A 371 -7.54 -9.43 -28.87
CA LEU A 371 -8.04 -8.20 -28.27
C LEU A 371 -9.31 -8.42 -27.45
N ASP A 372 -10.24 -9.24 -27.94
CA ASP A 372 -11.47 -9.58 -27.22
C ASP A 372 -11.17 -10.38 -25.96
N ALA A 373 -10.23 -11.33 -26.02
CA ALA A 373 -9.74 -12.06 -24.86
C ALA A 373 -9.08 -11.12 -23.83
N LEU A 374 -8.21 -10.21 -24.29
CA LEU A 374 -7.54 -9.23 -23.42
C LEU A 374 -8.55 -8.26 -22.77
N LYS A 375 -9.59 -7.84 -23.48
CA LYS A 375 -10.65 -6.98 -22.92
C LYS A 375 -11.51 -7.72 -21.90
N ALA A 376 -11.80 -9.00 -22.13
CA ALA A 376 -12.58 -9.82 -21.21
C ALA A 376 -11.83 -10.08 -19.88
N THR A 377 -10.51 -10.27 -19.95
CA THR A 377 -9.66 -10.51 -18.77
C THR A 377 -9.10 -9.23 -18.16
N TRP A 378 -9.34 -8.06 -18.75
CA TRP A 378 -8.75 -6.78 -18.33
C TRP A 378 -9.03 -6.43 -16.87
N SER A 379 -10.26 -6.67 -16.40
CA SER A 379 -10.64 -6.43 -15.01
C SER A 379 -9.91 -7.37 -14.04
N GLU A 380 -9.76 -8.64 -14.42
CA GLU A 380 -9.05 -9.66 -13.63
C GLU A 380 -7.54 -9.36 -13.54
N ILE A 381 -6.95 -8.83 -14.63
CA ILE A 381 -5.56 -8.35 -14.64
C ILE A 381 -5.40 -7.19 -13.66
N LEU A 382 -6.32 -6.22 -13.66
CA LEU A 382 -6.25 -5.08 -12.73
C LEU A 382 -6.47 -5.46 -11.26
N ASP A 383 -7.20 -6.56 -11.01
CA ASP A 383 -7.45 -7.08 -9.67
C ASP A 383 -6.33 -8.00 -9.16
N SER A 384 -5.57 -8.64 -10.05
CA SER A 384 -4.46 -9.55 -9.71
C SER A 384 -3.09 -8.88 -9.55
N ILE A 385 -2.94 -7.63 -10.00
CA ILE A 385 -1.71 -6.84 -9.84
C ILE A 385 -1.71 -6.01 -8.54
N SER A 386 -0.52 -5.66 -8.05
CA SER A 386 -0.39 -4.84 -6.85
C SER A 386 -1.07 -3.46 -7.00
N PRO A 387 -1.52 -2.84 -5.90
CA PRO A 387 -2.16 -1.52 -5.92
C PRO A 387 -1.31 -0.43 -6.61
N GLN A 388 0.01 -0.56 -6.56
CA GLN A 388 0.95 0.37 -7.21
C GLN A 388 0.90 0.25 -8.75
N TYR A 389 0.89 -0.97 -9.28
CA TYR A 389 0.80 -1.19 -10.72
C TYR A 389 -0.61 -0.90 -11.25
N ARG A 390 -1.65 -1.19 -10.45
CA ARG A 390 -3.03 -0.82 -10.77
C ARG A 390 -3.19 0.69 -10.93
N ALA A 391 -2.55 1.49 -10.08
CA ALA A 391 -2.56 2.94 -10.19
C ALA A 391 -1.87 3.43 -11.49
N LEU A 392 -0.82 2.76 -11.94
CA LEU A 392 -0.12 3.08 -13.20
C LEU A 392 -0.97 2.74 -14.42
N LEU A 393 -1.65 1.59 -14.41
CA LEU A 393 -2.53 1.13 -15.48
C LEU A 393 -3.91 1.82 -15.46
N ASN A 394 -4.19 2.63 -14.45
CA ASN A 394 -5.43 3.37 -14.34
C ASN A 394 -5.56 4.41 -15.47
N GLY A 395 -6.71 4.40 -16.16
CA GLY A 395 -6.93 5.23 -17.35
C GLY A 395 -6.18 4.75 -18.60
N SER A 396 -5.78 3.47 -18.63
CA SER A 396 -5.31 2.79 -19.84
C SER A 396 -6.38 1.86 -20.43
N GLU A 397 -6.41 1.73 -21.75
CA GLU A 397 -7.31 0.82 -22.47
C GLU A 397 -6.55 0.00 -23.53
N PRO A 398 -6.83 -1.31 -23.64
CA PRO A 398 -6.26 -2.12 -24.71
C PRO A 398 -6.92 -1.79 -26.04
N VAL A 399 -6.10 -1.38 -27.02
CA VAL A 399 -6.58 -0.91 -28.32
C VAL A 399 -6.28 -1.89 -29.45
N LEU A 400 -5.14 -2.57 -29.38
CA LEU A 400 -4.68 -3.57 -30.35
C LEU A 400 -3.93 -4.68 -29.63
N ALA A 401 -4.04 -5.91 -30.10
CA ALA A 401 -3.27 -7.05 -29.60
C ALA A 401 -3.00 -8.07 -30.71
N ASN A 402 -1.84 -8.70 -30.65
CA ASN A 402 -1.49 -9.92 -31.37
C ASN A 402 -0.92 -10.94 -30.36
N GLN A 403 -0.39 -12.08 -30.83
CA GLN A 403 0.12 -13.14 -29.94
C GLN A 403 1.35 -12.71 -29.13
N GLU A 404 2.11 -11.72 -29.63
CA GLU A 404 3.41 -11.31 -29.08
C GLU A 404 3.39 -9.94 -28.40
N ASN A 405 2.43 -9.07 -28.74
CA ASN A 405 2.39 -7.68 -28.33
C ASN A 405 0.95 -7.20 -28.09
N ALA A 406 0.76 -6.32 -27.10
CA ALA A 406 -0.49 -5.64 -26.79
C ALA A 406 -0.24 -4.13 -26.65
N ILE A 407 -0.97 -3.32 -27.43
CA ILE A 407 -0.89 -1.86 -27.37
C ILE A 407 -1.95 -1.34 -26.41
N LEU A 408 -1.50 -0.63 -25.38
CA LEU A 408 -2.32 0.04 -24.38
C LEU A 408 -2.27 1.56 -24.59
N ALA A 409 -3.42 2.19 -24.79
CA ALA A 409 -3.52 3.65 -24.87
C ALA A 409 -3.78 4.26 -23.49
N PHE A 410 -2.98 5.24 -23.10
CA PHE A 410 -3.08 5.93 -21.81
C PHE A 410 -3.59 7.36 -21.97
N ASN A 411 -4.44 7.79 -21.04
CA ASN A 411 -4.87 9.19 -20.95
C ASN A 411 -3.72 10.14 -20.56
N ALA A 412 -2.74 9.67 -19.79
CA ALA A 412 -1.59 10.45 -19.33
C ALA A 412 -0.26 9.88 -19.87
N ALA A 413 0.53 10.73 -20.55
CA ALA A 413 1.81 10.33 -21.14
C ALA A 413 2.84 9.87 -20.09
N PHE A 414 2.79 10.44 -18.88
CA PHE A 414 3.64 10.03 -17.75
C PHE A 414 3.42 8.56 -17.37
N ASN A 415 2.16 8.12 -17.30
CA ASN A 415 1.83 6.73 -16.93
C ASN A 415 2.34 5.74 -17.99
N ALA A 416 2.19 6.08 -19.28
CA ALA A 416 2.71 5.26 -20.37
C ALA A 416 4.22 5.04 -20.26
N GLU A 417 4.97 6.10 -19.94
CA GLU A 417 6.42 5.97 -19.77
C GLU A 417 6.82 5.13 -18.56
N GLN A 418 6.12 5.32 -17.42
CA GLN A 418 6.41 4.54 -16.21
C GLN A 418 6.15 3.05 -16.41
N VAL A 419 5.13 2.69 -17.19
CA VAL A 419 4.85 1.30 -17.57
C VAL A 419 5.98 0.73 -18.43
N MET A 420 6.50 1.49 -19.40
CA MET A 420 7.59 1.03 -20.27
C MET A 420 8.96 0.92 -19.57
N LYS A 421 9.19 1.67 -18.48
CA LYS A 421 10.42 1.56 -17.67
C LYS A 421 10.45 0.34 -16.75
N ARG A 422 9.33 -0.35 -16.58
CA ARG A 422 9.14 -1.43 -15.61
C ARG A 422 9.05 -2.79 -16.30
N SER A 423 10.18 -3.50 -16.37
CA SER A 423 10.29 -4.83 -17.00
C SER A 423 9.58 -5.94 -16.22
N ASP A 424 9.49 -5.78 -14.90
CA ASP A 424 8.71 -6.59 -13.96
C ASP A 424 7.22 -6.62 -14.30
N LEU A 425 6.64 -5.45 -14.62
CA LEU A 425 5.22 -5.33 -14.99
C LEU A 425 4.90 -6.11 -16.27
N ASN A 426 5.78 -6.07 -17.27
CA ASN A 426 5.61 -6.83 -18.52
C ASN A 426 5.61 -8.35 -18.27
N ALA A 427 6.50 -8.83 -17.39
CA ALA A 427 6.56 -10.25 -17.05
C ALA A 427 5.30 -10.71 -16.30
N ILE A 428 4.82 -9.90 -15.33
CA ILE A 428 3.59 -10.19 -14.59
C ILE A 428 2.39 -10.24 -15.54
N PHE A 429 2.26 -9.24 -16.41
CA PHE A 429 1.19 -9.16 -17.39
C PHE A 429 1.19 -10.34 -18.37
N GLY A 430 2.35 -10.70 -18.91
CA GLY A 430 2.51 -11.85 -19.80
C GLY A 430 2.12 -13.17 -19.13
N ASN A 431 2.46 -13.35 -17.86
CA ASN A 431 2.10 -14.55 -17.09
C ASN A 431 0.59 -14.66 -16.83
N ILE A 432 -0.06 -13.54 -16.48
CA ILE A 432 -1.51 -13.51 -16.25
C ILE A 432 -2.26 -13.81 -17.56
N MET A 433 -1.86 -13.17 -18.66
CA MET A 433 -2.46 -13.40 -19.98
C MET A 433 -2.23 -14.83 -20.48
N SER A 434 -1.07 -15.43 -20.18
CA SER A 434 -0.79 -16.83 -20.51
C SER A 434 -1.75 -17.76 -19.79
N SER A 435 -2.01 -17.51 -18.50
CA SER A 435 -2.94 -18.30 -17.70
C SER A 435 -4.41 -18.10 -18.11
N ALA A 436 -4.81 -16.87 -18.43
CA ALA A 436 -6.22 -16.53 -18.64
C ALA A 436 -6.67 -16.68 -20.10
N ALA A 437 -5.79 -16.40 -21.07
CA ALA A 437 -6.12 -16.34 -22.49
C ALA A 437 -5.21 -17.20 -23.38
N GLY A 438 -4.19 -17.88 -22.83
CA GLY A 438 -3.34 -18.82 -23.55
C GLY A 438 -2.24 -18.18 -24.41
N PHE A 439 -1.95 -16.89 -24.24
CA PHE A 439 -0.85 -16.20 -24.93
C PHE A 439 -0.18 -15.15 -24.03
N SER A 440 1.08 -14.79 -24.30
CA SER A 440 1.90 -13.93 -23.43
C SER A 440 2.39 -12.69 -24.19
N PRO A 441 1.56 -11.64 -24.32
CA PRO A 441 1.92 -10.44 -25.07
C PRO A 441 2.80 -9.49 -24.26
N ASN A 442 3.74 -8.82 -24.93
CA ASN A 442 4.50 -7.70 -24.39
C ASN A 442 3.67 -6.41 -24.43
N ILE A 443 3.66 -5.63 -23.34
CA ILE A 443 2.95 -4.34 -23.32
C ILE A 443 3.73 -3.30 -24.13
N MET A 444 2.99 -2.57 -24.96
CA MET A 444 3.42 -1.32 -25.57
C MET A 444 2.50 -0.18 -25.14
N ALA A 445 3.00 0.69 -24.27
CA ALA A 445 2.23 1.81 -23.75
C ALA A 445 2.38 3.06 -24.63
N VAL A 446 1.26 3.68 -24.99
CA VAL A 446 1.22 4.84 -25.90
C VAL A 446 0.25 5.89 -25.36
N PRO A 447 0.58 7.20 -25.37
CA PRO A 447 -0.40 8.23 -25.08
C PRO A 447 -1.53 8.24 -26.13
N LYS A 448 -2.79 8.36 -25.69
CA LYS A 448 -3.97 8.29 -26.58
C LYS A 448 -3.90 9.27 -27.76
N ALA A 449 -3.46 10.50 -27.50
CA ALA A 449 -3.30 11.54 -28.53
C ALA A 449 -2.22 11.21 -29.58
N GLU A 450 -1.23 10.40 -29.22
CA GLU A 450 -0.15 9.99 -30.13
C GLU A 450 -0.55 8.73 -30.91
N PHE A 451 -1.24 7.79 -30.27
CA PHE A 451 -1.83 6.64 -30.93
C PHE A 451 -2.82 7.03 -32.04
N GLU A 452 -3.67 8.04 -31.81
CA GLU A 452 -4.62 8.54 -32.82
C GLU A 452 -3.92 9.17 -34.03
N LYS A 453 -2.79 9.85 -33.82
CA LYS A 453 -1.96 10.38 -34.90
C LYS A 453 -1.35 9.25 -35.73
N LEU A 454 -0.72 8.28 -35.07
CA LEU A 454 -0.12 7.11 -35.73
C LEU A 454 -1.14 6.29 -36.51
N ARG A 455 -2.36 6.11 -35.96
CA ARG A 455 -3.46 5.43 -36.66
C ARG A 455 -3.91 6.19 -37.91
N THR A 456 -3.96 7.51 -37.85
CA THR A 456 -4.34 8.37 -38.99
C THR A 456 -3.26 8.35 -40.08
N GLU A 457 -1.99 8.36 -39.68
CA GLU A 457 -0.85 8.25 -40.58
C GLU A 457 -0.82 6.87 -41.27
N PHE A 458 -1.02 5.81 -40.50
CA PHE A 458 -1.11 4.45 -41.02
C PHE A 458 -2.27 4.29 -42.03
N ALA A 459 -3.46 4.81 -41.72
CA ALA A 459 -4.60 4.79 -42.64
C ALA A 459 -4.35 5.56 -43.94
N ARG A 460 -3.58 6.66 -43.89
CA ARG A 460 -3.15 7.38 -45.11
C ARG A 460 -2.16 6.56 -45.93
N SER A 461 -1.19 5.91 -45.28
CA SER A 461 -0.18 5.08 -45.95
C SER A 461 -0.79 3.88 -46.70
N LEU A 462 -1.89 3.33 -46.19
CA LEU A 462 -2.64 2.25 -46.84
C LEU A 462 -3.40 2.73 -48.08
N LYS A 463 -4.06 3.89 -48.00
CA LYS A 463 -4.76 4.49 -49.15
C LYS A 463 -3.82 4.82 -50.31
N SER A 464 -2.65 5.37 -50.01
CA SER A 464 -1.64 5.59 -51.06
C SER A 464 -1.15 4.29 -51.69
N LYS A 465 -1.09 3.19 -50.92
CA LYS A 465 -0.66 1.88 -51.41
C LYS A 465 -1.74 1.19 -52.26
N GLU A 466 -3.01 1.30 -51.89
CA GLU A 466 -4.16 0.83 -52.68
C GLU A 466 -4.37 1.65 -53.96
N GLU A 467 -4.04 2.95 -53.98
CA GLU A 467 -4.04 3.76 -55.20
C GLU A 467 -2.89 3.36 -56.15
N LEU A 468 -1.69 3.07 -55.63
CA LEU A 468 -0.56 2.53 -56.39
C LEU A 468 -0.81 1.10 -56.91
N GLU A 469 -1.44 0.21 -56.12
CA GLU A 469 -1.77 -1.15 -56.54
C GLU A 469 -2.98 -1.22 -57.51
N LYS A 470 -3.82 -0.18 -57.57
CA LYS A 470 -4.89 -0.05 -58.58
C LYS A 470 -4.36 0.42 -59.94
N GLU A 471 -3.34 1.28 -59.97
CA GLU A 471 -2.67 1.66 -61.23
C GLU A 471 -1.88 0.49 -61.84
N ASP A 472 -1.27 -0.38 -61.02
CA ASP A 472 -0.51 -1.56 -61.50
C ASP A 472 -1.37 -2.80 -61.87
N ARG A 473 -2.67 -2.80 -61.56
CA ARG A 473 -3.59 -3.93 -61.86
C ARG A 473 -4.41 -3.80 -63.15
N GLU A 474 -4.43 -2.63 -63.80
CA GLU A 474 -5.23 -2.43 -65.04
C GLU A 474 -4.52 -2.85 -66.35
N GLU A 475 -3.25 -3.26 -66.32
CA GLU A 475 -2.53 -3.72 -67.52
C GLU A 475 -1.95 -5.13 -67.36
N TYR A 476 -2.77 -6.19 -67.24
CA TYR A 476 -2.28 -7.55 -67.57
C TYR A 476 -3.40 -8.55 -67.90
N ILE A 477 -4.16 -8.29 -68.96
CA ILE A 477 -4.85 -9.37 -69.69
C ILE A 477 -4.40 -9.29 -71.16
N PRO A 478 -3.49 -10.18 -71.60
CA PRO A 478 -3.19 -10.35 -73.02
C PRO A 478 -4.47 -10.73 -73.79
N LYS A 479 -4.71 -10.07 -74.92
CA LYS A 479 -5.94 -10.20 -75.75
C LYS A 479 -6.22 -11.63 -76.25
N GLU A 480 -5.28 -12.58 -76.12
CA GLU A 480 -5.49 -13.97 -76.55
C GLU A 480 -6.21 -14.88 -75.53
N LEU A 481 -6.54 -14.41 -74.32
CA LEU A 481 -7.15 -15.22 -73.25
C LEU A 481 -8.53 -14.74 -72.76
N GLU A 482 -9.19 -13.87 -73.53
CA GLU A 482 -10.50 -13.29 -73.21
C GLU A 482 -11.66 -14.32 -73.14
N PHE A 483 -11.43 -15.57 -73.55
CA PHE A 483 -12.44 -16.65 -73.56
C PHE A 483 -12.53 -17.46 -72.25
N LEU A 484 -11.67 -17.19 -71.26
CA LEU A 484 -11.63 -17.89 -69.96
C LEU A 484 -12.22 -17.08 -68.80
N SER A 485 -12.77 -15.90 -69.07
CA SER A 485 -13.40 -15.02 -68.08
C SER A 485 -14.64 -15.62 -67.42
N ASP A 486 -15.31 -16.58 -68.04
CA ASP A 486 -16.59 -17.13 -67.57
C ASP A 486 -16.46 -18.38 -66.68
N VAL A 487 -15.25 -18.85 -66.36
CA VAL A 487 -15.04 -20.15 -65.65
C VAL A 487 -14.19 -20.03 -64.38
N VAL A 488 -13.81 -18.82 -63.95
CA VAL A 488 -12.98 -18.66 -62.74
C VAL A 488 -13.74 -17.87 -61.68
N GLU A 489 -14.39 -18.60 -60.76
CA GLU A 489 -14.72 -18.06 -59.44
C GLU A 489 -13.44 -18.00 -58.61
N ILE A 490 -13.07 -16.79 -58.18
CA ILE A 490 -12.01 -16.56 -57.19
C ILE A 490 -12.71 -16.60 -55.83
N GLU A 491 -12.51 -17.65 -55.05
CA GLU A 491 -12.98 -17.72 -53.64
C GLU A 491 -12.04 -16.89 -52.75
N ASP A 492 -12.64 -16.08 -51.86
CA ASP A 492 -11.98 -15.23 -50.84
C ASP A 492 -11.40 -16.01 -49.64
#